data_AF-A0A533YWP1-F1
#
_entry.id   AF-A0A533YWP1-F1
#
_cell.length_a   1.000
_cell.length_b   1.000
_cell.length_c   1.000
_cell.angle_alpha   90.00
_cell.angle_beta   90.00
_cell.angle_gamma   90.00
#
_symmetry.space_group_name_H-M   'P 1'
#
loop_
_entity.id
_entity.type
_entity.pdbx_description
1 polymer ?
#
loop_
_entity_poly.entity_id
_entity_poly.type
_entity_poly.pdbx_seq_one_letter_code
_entity_poly.pdbx_strand_id
1 'polypeptide(L)'
;MRERRWESRGKLTFREVLALGDRLALLGLNPATAKKEIISYIEEWTVPFVHDFSRLDPWTTEDVTLVHIAEKWHGDFFLLTGGYHTVYLNHQATGTYCSVSHPWKIRRELATHYPGGMFWVGFRQAHAFVRVRLHTIEVVPPGETREDARRALWLEERRHAFAEAIEVLNLPIESREEHDRLVLSTPERNVPFFCSWPDTFGPCQFEYNSSDVFEFLVPSGRLAATWADEPVTVRAYLTGFSQSALEEFHAVLPGARQAYRCSAHCSLEEIPDVLAAVAPSGRLYATLCEFQSLTLLPNAEEAWGIVGIVGEQGRFQIEVRLNRAPLPEDELPEWLETLLGVPVVYAPLSPFP
;
A
#
# COMPACT_ATOMS: atom_id res chain seq x y z
N MET A 1 2.39 -9.02 4.16
CA MET A 1 1.33 -9.77 4.84
C MET A 1 0.08 -8.92 4.86
N ARG A 2 -1.12 -9.48 4.76
CA ARG A 2 -2.38 -8.73 4.87
C ARG A 2 -3.00 -9.09 6.20
N GLU A 3 -2.77 -8.19 7.13
CA GLU A 3 -3.01 -8.34 8.56
C GLU A 3 -4.37 -7.73 8.91
N ARG A 4 -5.03 -8.30 9.91
CA ARG A 4 -6.14 -7.62 10.59
C ARG A 4 -5.56 -6.42 11.33
N ARG A 5 -6.21 -5.26 11.22
CA ARG A 5 -5.67 -3.99 11.69
C ARG A 5 -6.62 -3.31 12.67
N TRP A 6 -6.08 -2.89 13.79
CA TRP A 6 -6.75 -2.06 14.78
C TRP A 6 -5.91 -0.81 15.04
N GLU A 7 -6.58 0.28 15.38
CA GLU A 7 -5.92 1.53 15.71
C GLU A 7 -6.44 2.07 17.04
N SER A 8 -5.58 2.77 17.80
CA SER A 8 -6.00 3.47 19.00
C SER A 8 -7.00 4.58 18.66
N ARG A 9 -8.06 4.72 19.45
CA ARG A 9 -9.08 5.77 19.23
C ARG A 9 -8.55 7.18 19.49
N GLY A 10 -7.61 7.30 20.42
CA GLY A 10 -6.98 8.57 20.79
C GLY A 10 -5.60 8.73 20.15
N LYS A 11 -5.16 9.99 20.03
CA LYS A 11 -3.77 10.33 19.71
C LYS A 11 -2.96 10.57 20.99
N LEU A 12 -1.83 9.87 21.10
CA LEU A 12 -0.84 9.90 22.17
C LEU A 12 0.23 10.98 21.94
N THR A 13 0.86 11.40 23.02
CA THR A 13 2.16 12.07 23.04
C THR A 13 3.28 11.05 22.90
N PHE A 14 4.47 11.50 22.48
CA PHE A 14 5.61 10.58 22.37
C PHE A 14 6.02 9.95 23.71
N ARG A 15 5.86 10.67 24.83
CA ARG A 15 6.09 10.13 26.17
C ARG A 15 5.15 8.96 26.49
N GLU A 16 3.90 9.03 26.06
CA GLU A 16 2.93 7.94 26.22
C GLU A 16 3.27 6.74 25.32
N VAL A 17 3.85 6.97 24.14
CA VAL A 17 4.39 5.90 23.27
C VAL A 17 5.54 5.15 23.97
N LEU A 18 6.47 5.88 24.59
CA LEU A 18 7.55 5.25 25.36
C LEU A 18 7.01 4.45 26.55
N ALA A 19 6.03 4.99 27.28
CA ALA A 19 5.37 4.28 28.37
C ALA A 19 4.61 3.02 27.90
N LEU A 20 4.04 3.04 26.68
CA LEU A 20 3.51 1.83 26.05
C LEU A 20 4.61 0.81 25.80
N GLY A 21 5.78 1.24 25.31
CA GLY A 21 6.96 0.37 25.20
C GLY A 21 7.29 -0.30 26.53
N ASP A 22 7.42 0.47 27.62
CA ASP A 22 7.68 -0.09 28.95
C ASP A 22 6.60 -1.10 29.39
N ARG A 23 5.33 -0.80 29.12
CA ARG A 23 4.21 -1.71 29.40
C ARG A 23 4.35 -3.03 28.63
N LEU A 24 4.61 -2.98 27.32
CA LEU A 24 4.77 -4.18 26.50
C LEU A 24 5.96 -5.03 26.98
N ALA A 25 7.05 -4.39 27.42
CA ALA A 25 8.19 -5.08 28.02
C ALA A 25 7.83 -5.78 29.34
N LEU A 26 7.02 -5.14 30.20
CA LEU A 26 6.52 -5.77 31.44
C LEU A 26 5.62 -6.98 31.18
N LEU A 27 4.97 -7.04 30.02
CA LEU A 27 4.18 -8.18 29.55
C LEU A 27 5.03 -9.29 28.90
N GLY A 28 6.37 -9.14 28.89
CA GLY A 28 7.30 -10.13 28.36
C GLY A 28 7.57 -10.01 26.84
N LEU A 29 7.17 -8.90 26.21
CA LEU A 29 7.50 -8.61 24.82
C LEU A 29 8.82 -7.84 24.68
N ASN A 30 9.29 -7.65 23.45
CA ASN A 30 10.57 -7.00 23.15
C ASN A 30 10.40 -5.72 22.31
N PRO A 31 9.78 -4.66 22.86
CA PRO A 31 9.62 -3.40 22.14
C PRO A 31 10.96 -2.70 21.90
N ALA A 32 11.00 -1.83 20.89
CA ALA A 32 12.13 -0.95 20.63
C ALA A 32 12.38 -0.03 21.83
N THR A 33 13.65 0.07 22.23
CA THR A 33 14.07 1.04 23.25
C THR A 33 14.32 2.40 22.60
N ALA A 34 14.34 3.47 23.41
CA ALA A 34 14.53 4.84 22.92
C ALA A 34 15.71 5.02 21.95
N LYS A 35 16.84 4.36 22.24
CA LYS A 35 18.07 4.45 21.43
C LYS A 35 18.17 3.42 20.31
N LYS A 36 17.20 2.50 20.20
CA LYS A 36 17.22 1.46 19.16
C LYS A 36 17.01 2.14 17.82
N GLU A 37 17.90 1.82 16.86
CA GLU A 37 17.70 2.18 15.46
C GLU A 37 16.49 1.44 14.90
N ILE A 38 15.64 2.19 14.20
CA ILE A 38 14.41 1.75 13.59
C ILE A 38 14.29 2.38 12.20
N ILE A 39 13.39 1.80 11.39
CA ILE A 39 13.00 2.38 10.11
C ILE A 39 11.66 3.08 10.30
N SER A 40 11.65 4.39 10.06
CA SER A 40 10.45 5.21 9.99
C SER A 40 10.03 5.40 8.55
N TYR A 41 8.96 4.72 8.13
CA TYR A 41 8.41 4.85 6.79
C TYR A 41 7.52 6.09 6.69
N ILE A 42 7.97 7.11 5.97
CA ILE A 42 7.18 8.29 5.64
C ILE A 42 6.23 7.90 4.51
N GLU A 43 4.96 7.75 4.86
CA GLU A 43 3.94 7.21 3.96
C GLU A 43 3.48 8.21 2.92
N GLU A 44 3.36 9.48 3.32
CA GLU A 44 3.04 10.61 2.47
C GLU A 44 3.46 11.88 3.18
N TRP A 45 4.24 12.72 2.50
CA TRP A 45 4.62 14.03 2.97
C TRP A 45 4.47 15.04 1.84
N THR A 46 3.41 15.85 1.90
CA THR A 46 3.18 16.90 0.91
C THR A 46 4.24 18.00 1.01
N VAL A 47 4.79 18.40 -0.13
CA VAL A 47 5.79 19.45 -0.26
C VAL A 47 5.36 20.49 -1.31
N PRO A 48 5.62 21.79 -1.09
CA PRO A 48 5.39 22.79 -2.13
C PRO A 48 6.40 22.67 -3.28
N PHE A 49 7.64 22.25 -3.02
CA PHE A 49 8.67 22.12 -4.03
C PHE A 49 9.47 20.81 -3.90
N VAL A 50 9.97 20.30 -5.03
CA VAL A 50 10.81 19.08 -5.11
C VAL A 50 12.02 19.16 -4.16
N HIS A 51 12.66 20.31 -4.04
CA HIS A 51 13.85 20.48 -3.20
C HIS A 51 13.59 20.47 -1.69
N ASP A 52 12.32 20.55 -1.26
CA ASP A 52 11.99 20.49 0.16
C ASP A 52 12.35 19.14 0.78
N PHE A 53 12.61 18.11 -0.02
CA PHE A 53 13.14 16.82 0.45
C PHE A 53 14.39 16.97 1.33
N SER A 54 15.22 18.00 1.09
CA SER A 54 16.41 18.33 1.89
C SER A 54 16.14 18.50 3.40
N ARG A 55 14.88 18.70 3.81
CA ARG A 55 14.50 18.70 5.24
C ARG A 55 14.76 17.36 5.93
N LEU A 56 14.92 16.27 5.18
CA LEU A 56 15.28 14.94 5.68
C LEU A 56 16.78 14.63 5.61
N ASP A 57 17.63 15.55 5.13
CA ASP A 57 19.09 15.37 5.07
C ASP A 57 19.76 14.94 6.39
N PRO A 58 19.22 15.25 7.60
CA PRO A 58 19.78 14.73 8.84
C PRO A 58 19.73 13.20 9.00
N TRP A 59 18.89 12.50 8.23
CA TRP A 59 18.70 11.04 8.33
C TRP A 59 19.06 10.34 7.03
N THR A 60 19.58 9.12 7.13
CA THR A 60 19.76 8.24 5.97
C THR A 60 18.38 7.84 5.44
N THR A 61 18.14 8.05 4.15
CA THR A 61 16.86 7.73 3.50
C THR A 61 17.00 6.67 2.41
N GLU A 62 15.94 5.87 2.24
CA GLU A 62 15.84 4.82 1.23
C GLU A 62 14.49 4.88 0.50
N ASP A 63 14.44 4.29 -0.70
CA ASP A 63 13.24 4.18 -1.54
C ASP A 63 12.54 5.53 -1.83
N VAL A 64 13.33 6.61 -1.94
CA VAL A 64 12.84 7.97 -2.14
C VAL A 64 12.03 8.07 -3.43
N THR A 65 10.75 8.37 -3.25
CA THR A 65 9.77 8.46 -4.33
C THR A 65 9.01 9.77 -4.24
N LEU A 66 9.12 10.61 -5.26
CA LEU A 66 8.21 11.74 -5.45
C LEU A 66 6.89 11.21 -6.02
N VAL A 67 5.78 11.69 -5.48
CA VAL A 67 4.43 11.35 -5.93
C VAL A 67 3.74 12.61 -6.41
N HIS A 68 3.31 12.62 -7.66
CA HIS A 68 2.35 13.61 -8.14
C HIS A 68 0.94 13.10 -7.87
N ILE A 69 0.13 13.91 -7.22
CA ILE A 69 -1.24 13.59 -6.83
C ILE A 69 -2.15 14.63 -7.46
N ALA A 70 -2.92 14.21 -8.46
CA ALA A 70 -3.95 15.03 -9.07
C ALA A 70 -5.32 14.57 -8.57
N GLU A 71 -5.86 15.35 -7.66
CA GLU A 71 -7.21 15.15 -7.10
C GLU A 71 -8.24 15.70 -8.09
N LYS A 72 -9.37 15.00 -8.24
CA LYS A 72 -10.45 15.38 -9.16
C LYS A 72 -9.96 15.56 -10.61
N TRP A 73 -8.99 14.75 -11.00
CA TRP A 73 -8.45 14.75 -12.34
C TRP A 73 -9.50 14.27 -13.34
N HIS A 74 -9.51 14.92 -14.49
CA HIS A 74 -10.28 14.55 -15.67
C HIS A 74 -9.38 14.70 -16.89
N GLY A 75 -9.38 13.71 -17.78
CA GLY A 75 -8.61 13.78 -19.00
C GLY A 75 -8.42 12.41 -19.64
N ASP A 76 -7.56 12.38 -20.66
CA ASP A 76 -7.19 11.14 -21.34
C ASP A 76 -5.98 10.49 -20.64
N PHE A 77 -6.19 9.30 -20.07
CA PHE A 77 -5.15 8.57 -19.35
C PHE A 77 -4.01 8.12 -20.27
N PHE A 78 -4.29 7.85 -21.56
CA PHE A 78 -3.26 7.52 -22.55
C PHE A 78 -2.32 8.72 -22.76
N LEU A 79 -2.86 9.94 -22.89
CA LEU A 79 -2.05 11.14 -23.05
C LEU A 79 -1.24 11.43 -21.78
N LEU A 80 -1.85 11.26 -20.60
CA LEU A 80 -1.16 11.47 -19.33
C LEU A 80 0.02 10.52 -19.17
N THR A 81 -0.21 9.20 -19.34
CA THR A 81 0.83 8.19 -19.24
C THR A 81 1.91 8.35 -20.31
N GLY A 82 1.53 8.71 -21.54
CA GLY A 82 2.49 9.03 -22.60
C GLY A 82 3.37 10.25 -22.29
N GLY A 83 2.84 11.26 -21.60
CA GLY A 83 3.62 12.40 -21.11
C GLY A 83 4.67 11.98 -20.09
N TYR A 84 4.27 11.21 -19.07
CA TYR A 84 5.21 10.65 -18.09
C TYR A 84 6.25 9.75 -18.74
N HIS A 85 5.83 8.89 -19.67
CA HIS A 85 6.74 8.02 -20.42
C HIS A 85 7.78 8.80 -21.21
N THR A 86 7.39 9.93 -21.82
CA THR A 86 8.32 10.77 -22.60
C THR A 86 9.44 11.33 -21.72
N VAL A 87 9.09 11.87 -20.55
CA VAL A 87 10.11 12.36 -19.60
C VAL A 87 10.96 11.21 -19.07
N TYR A 88 10.33 10.08 -18.75
CA TYR A 88 11.03 8.87 -18.32
C TYR A 88 12.11 8.44 -19.33
N LEU A 89 11.81 8.39 -20.62
CA LEU A 89 12.78 8.00 -21.65
C LEU A 89 14.03 8.89 -21.69
N ASN A 90 13.88 10.18 -21.39
CA ASN A 90 14.98 11.13 -21.36
C ASN A 90 15.89 10.98 -20.13
N HIS A 91 15.36 10.45 -19.03
CA HIS A 91 16.03 10.42 -17.71
C HIS A 91 16.19 9.01 -17.13
N GLN A 92 15.90 7.97 -17.90
CA GLN A 92 15.99 6.60 -17.40
C GLN A 92 17.44 6.23 -17.02
N ALA A 93 17.57 5.63 -15.86
CA ALA A 93 18.82 5.06 -15.36
C ALA A 93 18.53 3.82 -14.51
N THR A 94 19.58 3.07 -14.17
CA THR A 94 19.46 1.97 -13.22
C THR A 94 18.93 2.49 -11.88
N GLY A 95 17.88 1.85 -11.36
CA GLY A 95 17.21 2.27 -10.13
C GLY A 95 16.07 3.29 -10.33
N THR A 96 15.89 3.83 -11.54
CA THR A 96 14.73 4.70 -11.83
C THR A 96 13.46 3.90 -12.08
N TYR A 97 12.33 4.43 -11.61
CA TYR A 97 11.02 3.83 -11.77
C TYR A 97 9.94 4.91 -11.87
N CYS A 98 9.15 4.85 -12.94
CA CYS A 98 7.99 5.71 -13.13
C CYS A 98 6.73 4.85 -13.22
N SER A 99 5.66 5.21 -12.51
CA SER A 99 4.36 4.57 -12.71
C SER A 99 3.21 5.54 -12.49
N VAL A 100 2.12 5.36 -13.21
CA VAL A 100 0.91 6.19 -13.10
C VAL A 100 -0.26 5.29 -12.79
N SER A 101 -1.05 5.64 -11.77
CA SER A 101 -2.18 4.87 -11.29
C SER A 101 -3.52 5.49 -11.63
N HIS A 102 -4.52 4.66 -11.91
CA HIS A 102 -5.89 5.11 -12.15
C HIS A 102 -6.89 4.06 -11.64
N PRO A 103 -8.08 4.48 -11.15
CA PRO A 103 -9.14 3.54 -10.81
C PRO A 103 -9.82 2.98 -12.07
N TRP A 104 -10.50 1.85 -11.97
CA TRP A 104 -11.29 1.29 -13.07
C TRP A 104 -12.53 0.59 -12.54
N LYS A 105 -13.63 0.60 -13.30
CA LYS A 105 -14.92 0.07 -12.86
C LYS A 105 -15.07 -1.38 -13.27
N ILE A 106 -15.47 -2.20 -12.30
CA ILE A 106 -15.93 -3.56 -12.54
C ILE A 106 -17.38 -3.45 -13.01
N ARG A 107 -17.73 -4.05 -14.15
CA ARG A 107 -19.06 -3.85 -14.76
C ARG A 107 -20.16 -4.53 -13.96
N ARG A 108 -19.88 -5.73 -13.45
CA ARG A 108 -20.80 -6.49 -12.59
C ARG A 108 -20.71 -5.99 -11.15
N GLU A 109 -21.86 -5.85 -10.51
CA GLU A 109 -21.91 -5.64 -9.06
C GLU A 109 -21.50 -6.94 -8.34
N LEU A 110 -20.50 -6.84 -7.46
CA LEU A 110 -19.92 -7.96 -6.73
C LEU A 110 -20.22 -7.79 -5.24
N ALA A 111 -20.61 -8.88 -4.57
CA ALA A 111 -20.99 -8.87 -3.17
C ALA A 111 -19.78 -8.87 -2.21
N THR A 112 -18.60 -9.26 -2.69
CA THR A 112 -17.38 -9.39 -1.88
C THR A 112 -16.28 -8.39 -2.26
N HIS A 113 -16.47 -7.64 -3.35
CA HIS A 113 -15.52 -6.68 -3.89
C HIS A 113 -16.09 -5.27 -3.92
N TYR A 114 -15.22 -4.26 -3.79
CA TYR A 114 -15.61 -2.89 -4.12
C TYR A 114 -15.93 -2.80 -5.62
N PRO A 115 -16.82 -1.87 -6.04
CA PRO A 115 -17.22 -1.74 -7.45
C PRO A 115 -16.07 -1.26 -8.37
N GLY A 116 -14.92 -0.90 -7.80
CA GLY A 116 -13.75 -0.45 -8.52
C GLY A 116 -12.48 -1.19 -8.12
N GLY A 117 -11.56 -1.31 -9.05
CA GLY A 117 -10.17 -1.66 -8.80
C GLY A 117 -9.23 -0.49 -9.03
N MET A 118 -7.95 -0.69 -8.72
CA MET A 118 -6.87 0.23 -9.10
C MET A 118 -5.97 -0.47 -10.10
N PHE A 119 -5.43 0.27 -11.06
CA PHE A 119 -4.36 -0.24 -11.89
C PHE A 119 -3.23 0.78 -12.00
N TRP A 120 -2.04 0.29 -12.36
CA TRP A 120 -0.85 1.06 -12.61
C TRP A 120 -0.27 0.66 -13.96
N VAL A 121 0.17 1.65 -14.72
CA VAL A 121 1.13 1.45 -15.82
C VAL A 121 2.45 2.01 -15.37
N GLY A 122 3.53 1.27 -15.54
CA GLY A 122 4.84 1.81 -15.22
C GLY A 122 5.94 1.33 -16.13
N PHE A 123 7.06 2.03 -15.99
CA PHE A 123 8.22 1.98 -16.84
C PHE A 123 9.46 1.80 -15.97
N ARG A 124 10.27 0.82 -16.35
CA ARG A 124 11.59 0.51 -15.78
C ARG A 124 12.58 0.33 -16.92
N GLN A 125 13.87 0.38 -16.60
CA GLN A 125 14.94 0.39 -17.60
C GLN A 125 14.83 -0.75 -18.63
N ALA A 126 14.32 -1.91 -18.23
CA ALA A 126 14.28 -3.10 -19.07
C ALA A 126 12.87 -3.52 -19.54
N HIS A 127 11.80 -2.93 -18.99
CA HIS A 127 10.43 -3.34 -19.28
C HIS A 127 9.42 -2.28 -18.87
N ALA A 128 8.25 -2.29 -19.51
CA ALA A 128 7.03 -1.76 -18.95
C ALA A 128 6.30 -2.84 -18.15
N PHE A 129 5.36 -2.41 -17.31
CA PHE A 129 4.43 -3.31 -16.63
C PHE A 129 3.05 -2.69 -16.53
N VAL A 130 2.05 -3.56 -16.45
CA VAL A 130 0.72 -3.22 -15.98
C VAL A 130 0.42 -4.03 -14.74
N ARG A 131 -0.04 -3.34 -13.69
CA ARG A 131 -0.46 -3.96 -12.43
C ARG A 131 -1.93 -3.67 -12.20
N VAL A 132 -2.72 -4.70 -11.93
CA VAL A 132 -4.14 -4.54 -11.58
C VAL A 132 -4.34 -5.04 -10.17
N ARG A 133 -5.00 -4.23 -9.34
CA ARG A 133 -5.37 -4.55 -7.97
C ARG A 133 -6.89 -4.47 -7.80
N LEU A 134 -7.46 -5.54 -7.26
CA LEU A 134 -8.84 -5.58 -6.80
C LEU A 134 -8.89 -5.32 -5.31
N HIS A 135 -9.97 -4.71 -4.85
CA HIS A 135 -10.21 -4.42 -3.44
C HIS A 135 -11.49 -5.09 -2.96
N THR A 136 -11.46 -5.53 -1.72
CA THR A 136 -12.50 -6.37 -1.15
C THR A 136 -13.11 -5.71 0.05
N ILE A 137 -14.41 -5.92 0.26
CA ILE A 137 -15.15 -5.26 1.35
C ILE A 137 -14.72 -5.78 2.72
N GLU A 138 -14.16 -6.99 2.76
CA GLU A 138 -13.67 -7.66 3.96
C GLU A 138 -12.24 -8.19 3.72
N VAL A 139 -11.51 -8.42 4.82
CA VAL A 139 -10.18 -9.03 4.79
C VAL A 139 -10.17 -10.24 5.73
N VAL A 140 -9.87 -11.40 5.16
CA VAL A 140 -9.67 -12.67 5.84
C VAL A 140 -8.26 -13.15 5.53
N PRO A 141 -7.35 -13.05 6.51
CA PRO A 141 -5.99 -13.50 6.36
C PRO A 141 -5.88 -15.00 6.02
N PRO A 142 -4.74 -15.44 5.46
CA PRO A 142 -4.51 -16.86 5.21
C PRO A 142 -4.65 -17.71 6.47
N GLY A 143 -5.32 -18.86 6.32
CA GLY A 143 -5.53 -19.82 7.40
C GLY A 143 -6.78 -19.56 8.26
N GLU A 144 -7.45 -18.42 8.14
CA GLU A 144 -8.75 -18.23 8.80
C GLU A 144 -9.89 -18.90 8.00
N THR A 145 -10.83 -19.53 8.72
CA THR A 145 -11.95 -20.31 8.15
C THR A 145 -13.32 -19.63 8.31
N ARG A 146 -13.37 -18.47 8.98
CA ARG A 146 -14.63 -17.78 9.34
C ARG A 146 -15.52 -17.42 8.14
N GLU A 147 -14.94 -17.24 6.96
CA GLU A 147 -15.65 -16.94 5.71
C GLU A 147 -15.65 -18.12 4.72
N ASP A 148 -15.35 -19.35 5.17
CA ASP A 148 -15.29 -20.51 4.28
C ASP A 148 -16.61 -20.78 3.55
N ALA A 149 -17.74 -20.49 4.20
CA ALA A 149 -19.06 -20.60 3.58
C ALA A 149 -19.24 -19.70 2.34
N ARG A 150 -18.48 -18.59 2.25
CA ARG A 150 -18.50 -17.65 1.13
C ARG A 150 -17.32 -17.85 0.17
N ARG A 151 -16.43 -18.82 0.41
CA ARG A 151 -15.21 -19.08 -0.38
C ARG A 151 -15.49 -19.22 -1.88
N ALA A 152 -16.49 -20.02 -2.24
CA ALA A 152 -16.84 -20.24 -3.65
C ALA A 152 -17.28 -18.94 -4.35
N LEU A 153 -18.10 -18.13 -3.69
CA LEU A 153 -18.53 -16.81 -4.20
C LEU A 153 -17.33 -15.88 -4.38
N TRP A 154 -16.44 -15.81 -3.39
CA TRP A 154 -15.23 -15.00 -3.44
C TRP A 154 -14.31 -15.36 -4.61
N LEU A 155 -14.11 -16.65 -4.87
CA LEU A 155 -13.29 -17.14 -5.99
C LEU A 155 -13.96 -16.80 -7.33
N GLU A 156 -15.26 -17.02 -7.45
CA GLU A 156 -16.02 -16.70 -8.67
C GLU A 156 -15.94 -15.19 -8.99
N GLU A 157 -16.26 -14.33 -8.01
CA GLU A 157 -16.28 -12.88 -8.19
C GLU A 157 -14.89 -12.33 -8.51
N ARG A 158 -13.85 -12.84 -7.84
CA ARG A 158 -12.46 -12.47 -8.12
C ARG A 158 -12.03 -12.89 -9.52
N ARG A 159 -12.34 -14.13 -9.92
CA ARG A 159 -12.05 -14.64 -11.25
C ARG A 159 -12.73 -13.77 -12.30
N HIS A 160 -13.98 -13.39 -12.07
CA HIS A 160 -14.73 -12.52 -12.94
C HIS A 160 -14.10 -11.12 -13.05
N ALA A 161 -13.81 -10.47 -11.92
CA ALA A 161 -13.21 -9.14 -11.90
C ALA A 161 -11.85 -9.12 -12.60
N PHE A 162 -10.98 -10.11 -12.36
CA PHE A 162 -9.70 -10.18 -13.09
C PHE A 162 -9.89 -10.47 -14.58
N ALA A 163 -10.83 -11.35 -14.94
CA ALA A 163 -11.12 -11.64 -16.35
C ALA A 163 -11.54 -10.37 -17.12
N GLU A 164 -12.35 -9.49 -16.52
CA GLU A 164 -12.72 -8.21 -17.14
C GLU A 164 -11.48 -7.33 -17.41
N ALA A 165 -10.60 -7.17 -16.41
CA ALA A 165 -9.39 -6.38 -16.59
C ALA A 165 -8.45 -7.00 -17.63
N ILE A 166 -8.26 -8.32 -17.60
CA ILE A 166 -7.43 -9.07 -18.55
C ILE A 166 -7.96 -8.91 -19.98
N GLU A 167 -9.27 -9.01 -20.18
CA GLU A 167 -9.92 -8.85 -21.48
C GLU A 167 -9.71 -7.43 -22.03
N VAL A 168 -9.97 -6.40 -21.22
CA VAL A 168 -9.81 -5.00 -21.65
C VAL A 168 -8.34 -4.66 -21.96
N LEU A 169 -7.42 -5.18 -21.15
CA LEU A 169 -5.98 -5.02 -21.33
C LEU A 169 -5.41 -5.92 -22.45
N ASN A 170 -6.20 -6.88 -22.95
CA ASN A 170 -5.79 -7.88 -23.95
C ASN A 170 -4.52 -8.64 -23.53
N LEU A 171 -4.47 -9.10 -22.26
CA LEU A 171 -3.31 -9.80 -21.73
C LEU A 171 -3.41 -11.32 -21.97
N PRO A 172 -2.30 -12.00 -22.26
CA PRO A 172 -2.26 -13.46 -22.40
C PRO A 172 -2.23 -14.11 -21.00
N ILE A 173 -3.27 -13.89 -20.21
CA ILE A 173 -3.42 -14.43 -18.86
C ILE A 173 -4.67 -15.30 -18.81
N GLU A 174 -4.49 -16.53 -18.35
CA GLU A 174 -5.55 -17.49 -18.10
C GLU A 174 -5.82 -17.58 -16.60
N SER A 175 -7.09 -17.76 -16.24
CA SER A 175 -7.52 -17.99 -14.86
C SER A 175 -8.05 -19.41 -14.70
N ARG A 176 -7.64 -20.09 -13.64
CA ARG A 176 -8.13 -21.42 -13.27
C ARG A 176 -8.28 -21.54 -11.76
N GLU A 177 -9.16 -22.43 -11.32
CA GLU A 177 -9.29 -22.77 -9.92
C GLU A 177 -8.51 -24.06 -9.63
N GLU A 178 -7.64 -24.02 -8.62
CA GLU A 178 -6.88 -25.16 -8.14
C GLU A 178 -6.90 -25.19 -6.61
N HIS A 179 -7.33 -26.29 -5.99
CA HIS A 179 -7.34 -26.46 -4.54
C HIS A 179 -8.01 -25.30 -3.78
N ASP A 180 -9.21 -24.89 -4.23
CA ASP A 180 -9.99 -23.77 -3.68
C ASP A 180 -9.27 -22.41 -3.71
N ARG A 181 -8.45 -22.20 -4.75
CA ARG A 181 -7.65 -20.99 -4.97
C ARG A 181 -7.77 -20.55 -6.42
N LEU A 182 -7.72 -19.24 -6.65
CA LEU A 182 -7.65 -18.68 -7.99
C LEU A 182 -6.18 -18.59 -8.41
N VAL A 183 -5.83 -19.32 -9.46
CA VAL A 183 -4.51 -19.26 -10.09
C VAL A 183 -4.64 -18.48 -11.39
N LEU A 184 -3.84 -17.43 -11.53
CA LEU A 184 -3.62 -16.77 -12.80
C LEU A 184 -2.29 -17.27 -13.37
N SER A 185 -2.23 -17.51 -14.68
CA SER A 185 -1.00 -17.95 -15.35
C SER A 185 -0.94 -17.40 -16.76
N THR A 186 0.26 -17.23 -17.31
CA THR A 186 0.47 -16.88 -18.72
C THR A 186 1.17 -18.04 -19.45
N PRO A 187 0.82 -18.35 -20.72
CA PRO A 187 1.57 -19.31 -21.52
C PRO A 187 2.98 -18.79 -21.88
N GLU A 188 3.22 -17.48 -21.73
CA GLU A 188 4.48 -16.83 -22.07
C GLU A 188 5.54 -17.01 -20.99
N ARG A 189 6.43 -18.00 -21.18
CA ARG A 189 7.43 -18.37 -20.17
C ARG A 189 8.57 -17.37 -19.96
N ASN A 190 8.76 -16.46 -20.91
CA ASN A 190 9.87 -15.49 -20.87
C ASN A 190 9.46 -14.15 -20.26
N VAL A 191 8.17 -13.98 -19.95
CA VAL A 191 7.64 -12.75 -19.37
C VAL A 191 7.48 -12.95 -17.87
N PRO A 192 8.13 -12.13 -17.02
CA PRO A 192 7.86 -12.15 -15.59
C PRO A 192 6.39 -11.81 -15.34
N PHE A 193 5.70 -12.70 -14.63
CA PHE A 193 4.32 -12.53 -14.22
C PHE A 193 4.23 -12.74 -12.71
N PHE A 194 3.78 -11.71 -12.00
CA PHE A 194 3.71 -11.72 -10.54
C PHE A 194 2.26 -11.67 -10.10
N CYS A 195 1.82 -12.70 -9.39
CA CYS A 195 0.60 -12.62 -8.62
C CYS A 195 0.96 -12.39 -7.16
N SER A 196 0.48 -11.29 -6.60
CA SER A 196 0.34 -11.24 -5.16
C SER A 196 -1.06 -11.79 -4.83
N TRP A 197 -1.07 -12.93 -4.13
CA TRP A 197 -2.18 -13.62 -3.44
C TRP A 197 -3.11 -14.57 -4.23
N PRO A 198 -2.77 -15.86 -4.41
CA PRO A 198 -3.75 -16.86 -4.87
C PRO A 198 -4.69 -17.43 -3.78
N ASP A 199 -4.38 -17.33 -2.48
CA ASP A 199 -5.02 -18.19 -1.45
C ASP A 199 -5.93 -17.53 -0.40
N THR A 200 -6.09 -16.20 -0.40
CA THR A 200 -6.70 -15.45 0.74
C THR A 200 -7.87 -14.56 0.32
N PHE A 201 -8.77 -14.19 1.25
CA PHE A 201 -9.82 -13.19 1.01
C PHE A 201 -9.30 -11.80 1.41
N GLY A 202 -9.09 -10.93 0.45
CA GLY A 202 -8.46 -9.63 0.67
C GLY A 202 -8.13 -9.01 -0.67
N PRO A 203 -7.66 -7.74 -0.72
CA PRO A 203 -7.28 -7.16 -1.98
C PRO A 203 -6.22 -8.04 -2.64
N CYS A 204 -6.29 -8.19 -3.95
CA CYS A 204 -5.41 -9.07 -4.71
C CYS A 204 -4.88 -8.35 -5.92
N GLN A 205 -3.74 -8.76 -6.45
CA GLN A 205 -3.15 -8.06 -7.58
C GLN A 205 -2.32 -8.99 -8.45
N PHE A 206 -2.32 -8.71 -9.75
CA PHE A 206 -1.31 -9.23 -10.66
C PHE A 206 -0.48 -8.08 -11.23
N GLU A 207 0.73 -8.41 -11.67
CA GLU A 207 1.60 -7.56 -12.48
C GLU A 207 2.10 -8.38 -13.67
N TYR A 208 1.90 -7.84 -14.86
CA TYR A 208 2.33 -8.42 -16.12
C TYR A 208 3.30 -7.46 -16.80
N ASN A 209 4.42 -8.00 -17.26
CA ASN A 209 5.53 -7.22 -17.80
C ASN A 209 5.60 -7.32 -19.32
N SER A 210 6.20 -6.34 -19.97
CA SER A 210 6.57 -6.42 -21.39
C SER A 210 7.89 -5.70 -21.64
N SER A 211 8.70 -6.25 -22.54
CA SER A 211 9.88 -5.56 -23.05
C SER A 211 9.53 -4.39 -23.98
N ASP A 212 8.32 -4.38 -24.56
CA ASP A 212 7.83 -3.23 -25.31
C ASP A 212 7.29 -2.18 -24.34
N VAL A 213 8.00 -1.06 -24.27
CA VAL A 213 7.69 0.05 -23.37
C VAL A 213 6.37 0.77 -23.71
N PHE A 214 5.82 0.54 -24.91
CA PHE A 214 4.57 1.15 -25.37
C PHE A 214 3.35 0.23 -25.23
N GLU A 215 3.55 -1.07 -25.00
CA GLU A 215 2.50 -2.10 -25.09
C GLU A 215 1.24 -1.75 -24.29
N PHE A 216 1.42 -1.26 -23.07
CA PHE A 216 0.32 -1.03 -22.15
C PHE A 216 -0.33 0.36 -22.27
N LEU A 217 0.22 1.29 -23.06
CA LEU A 217 -0.32 2.65 -23.12
C LEU A 217 -1.76 2.67 -23.63
N VAL A 218 -2.04 2.05 -24.79
CA VAL A 218 -3.38 2.05 -25.37
C VAL A 218 -4.38 1.19 -24.56
N PRO A 219 -4.06 -0.06 -24.18
CA PRO A 219 -4.99 -0.89 -23.41
C PRO A 219 -5.33 -0.29 -22.05
N SER A 220 -4.37 0.34 -21.37
CA SER A 220 -4.62 0.99 -20.08
C SER A 220 -5.52 2.22 -20.19
N GLY A 221 -5.44 2.98 -21.29
CA GLY A 221 -6.40 4.05 -21.59
C GLY A 221 -7.83 3.53 -21.71
N ARG A 222 -8.02 2.34 -22.30
CA ARG A 222 -9.35 1.68 -22.36
C ARG A 222 -9.83 1.24 -20.99
N LEU A 223 -8.93 0.73 -20.14
CA LEU A 223 -9.28 0.35 -18.77
C LEU A 223 -9.64 1.58 -17.93
N ALA A 224 -8.89 2.67 -18.02
CA ALA A 224 -9.22 3.95 -17.39
C ALA A 224 -10.61 4.46 -17.81
N ALA A 225 -10.93 4.38 -19.12
CA ALA A 225 -12.20 4.84 -19.66
C ALA A 225 -13.42 4.10 -19.08
N THR A 226 -13.25 2.93 -18.45
CA THR A 226 -14.34 2.25 -17.74
C THR A 226 -14.87 3.08 -16.56
N TRP A 227 -14.05 3.97 -15.99
CA TRP A 227 -14.47 4.87 -14.90
C TRP A 227 -15.42 6.00 -15.37
N ALA A 228 -15.57 6.18 -16.69
CA ALA A 228 -16.30 7.26 -17.34
C ALA A 228 -15.74 8.66 -16.96
N ASP A 229 -16.53 9.72 -17.15
CA ASP A 229 -16.12 11.11 -16.91
C ASP A 229 -16.16 11.53 -15.43
N GLU A 230 -16.18 10.58 -14.49
CA GLU A 230 -16.16 10.91 -13.06
C GLU A 230 -14.78 11.44 -12.64
N PRO A 231 -14.73 12.45 -11.74
CA PRO A 231 -13.45 12.94 -11.24
C PRO A 231 -12.74 11.82 -10.47
N VAL A 232 -11.47 11.59 -10.81
CA VAL A 232 -10.65 10.56 -10.17
C VAL A 232 -9.44 11.16 -9.47
N THR A 233 -8.86 10.40 -8.55
CA THR A 233 -7.51 10.71 -8.04
C THR A 233 -6.50 9.90 -8.84
N VAL A 234 -5.63 10.60 -9.57
CA VAL A 234 -4.50 9.99 -10.28
C VAL A 234 -3.22 10.24 -9.49
N ARG A 235 -2.38 9.21 -9.39
CA ARG A 235 -1.09 9.29 -8.70
C ARG A 235 0.02 8.82 -9.64
N ALA A 236 1.06 9.61 -9.80
CA ALA A 236 2.28 9.19 -10.48
C ALA A 236 3.42 9.05 -9.47
N TYR A 237 4.14 7.94 -9.50
CA TYR A 237 5.23 7.61 -8.59
C TYR A 237 6.54 7.66 -9.37
N LEU A 238 7.48 8.47 -8.87
CA LEU A 238 8.73 8.83 -9.51
C LEU A 238 9.87 8.52 -8.54
N THR A 239 10.51 7.36 -8.71
CA THR A 239 11.57 6.87 -7.82
C THR A 239 12.92 6.97 -8.51
N GLY A 240 13.94 7.43 -7.79
CA GLY A 240 15.33 7.40 -8.24
C GLY A 240 15.74 8.45 -9.29
N PHE A 241 14.88 9.42 -9.60
CA PHE A 241 15.21 10.48 -10.56
C PHE A 241 16.00 11.63 -9.91
N SER A 242 16.83 12.30 -10.71
CA SER A 242 17.48 13.55 -10.29
C SER A 242 16.46 14.67 -10.09
N GLN A 243 16.84 15.69 -9.32
CA GLN A 243 15.98 16.86 -9.11
C GLN A 243 15.55 17.53 -10.43
N SER A 244 16.47 17.69 -11.39
CA SER A 244 16.16 18.29 -12.69
C SER A 244 15.13 17.46 -13.47
N ALA A 245 15.21 16.13 -13.40
CA ALA A 245 14.23 15.25 -14.04
C ALA A 245 12.86 15.35 -13.35
N LEU A 246 12.82 15.45 -12.02
CA LEU A 246 11.57 15.64 -11.26
C LEU A 246 10.88 16.97 -11.61
N GLU A 247 11.65 18.04 -11.86
CA GLU A 247 11.12 19.32 -12.35
C GLU A 247 10.49 19.18 -13.75
N GLU A 248 11.09 18.40 -14.65
CA GLU A 248 10.48 18.09 -15.96
C GLU A 248 9.20 17.26 -15.84
N PHE A 249 9.16 16.28 -14.92
CA PHE A 249 7.95 15.51 -14.66
C PHE A 249 6.81 16.40 -14.15
N HIS A 250 7.11 17.47 -13.39
CA HIS A 250 6.09 18.38 -12.88
C HIS A 250 5.33 19.09 -14.02
N ALA A 251 6.00 19.34 -15.14
CA ALA A 251 5.39 19.95 -16.32
C ALA A 251 4.37 19.04 -17.03
N VAL A 252 4.42 17.71 -16.82
CA VAL A 252 3.47 16.75 -17.40
C VAL A 252 2.07 16.92 -16.83
N LEU A 253 1.96 17.23 -15.53
CA LEU A 253 0.69 17.41 -14.85
C LEU A 253 0.71 18.66 -13.97
N PRO A 254 0.62 19.85 -14.59
CA PRO A 254 0.63 21.12 -13.86
C PRO A 254 -0.50 21.17 -12.83
N GLY A 255 -0.17 21.61 -11.62
CA GLY A 255 -1.13 21.71 -10.52
C GLY A 255 -1.34 20.41 -9.73
N ALA A 256 -0.68 19.30 -10.07
CA ALA A 256 -0.61 18.14 -9.19
C ALA A 256 0.06 18.52 -7.87
N ARG A 257 -0.53 18.07 -6.76
CA ARG A 257 0.10 18.14 -5.44
C ARG A 257 1.31 17.22 -5.43
N GLN A 258 2.41 17.68 -4.86
CA GLN A 258 3.65 16.93 -4.76
C GLN A 258 3.77 16.34 -3.35
N ALA A 259 4.12 15.06 -3.24
CA ALA A 259 4.36 14.43 -1.95
C ALA A 259 5.51 13.42 -2.03
N TYR A 260 6.35 13.37 -1.00
CA TYR A 260 7.40 12.37 -0.88
C TYR A 260 6.93 11.16 -0.07
N ARG A 261 7.51 10.01 -0.43
CA ARG A 261 7.48 8.76 0.33
C ARG A 261 8.89 8.22 0.40
N CYS A 262 9.32 7.77 1.56
CA CYS A 262 10.64 7.17 1.77
C CYS A 262 10.71 6.48 3.13
N SER A 263 11.74 5.67 3.31
CA SER A 263 12.14 5.18 4.62
C SER A 263 13.23 6.08 5.19
N ALA A 264 13.13 6.49 6.45
CA ALA A 264 14.18 7.21 7.17
C ALA A 264 14.71 6.31 8.29
N HIS A 265 16.04 6.16 8.36
CA HIS A 265 16.72 5.44 9.43
C HIS A 265 16.97 6.41 10.59
N CYS A 266 16.36 6.14 11.73
CA CYS A 266 16.48 6.97 12.93
C CYS A 266 16.38 6.11 14.18
N SER A 267 16.80 6.62 15.34
CA SER A 267 16.45 5.99 16.61
C SER A 267 14.96 6.21 16.94
N LEU A 268 14.41 5.39 17.86
CA LEU A 268 13.03 5.56 18.31
C LEU A 268 12.79 6.96 18.87
N GLU A 269 13.72 7.50 19.66
CA GLU A 269 13.60 8.83 20.28
C GLU A 269 13.63 10.00 19.29
N GLU A 270 14.12 9.79 18.08
CA GLU A 270 14.16 10.79 17.01
C GLU A 270 12.87 10.84 16.17
N ILE A 271 11.91 9.91 16.35
CA ILE A 271 10.62 9.94 15.63
C ILE A 271 9.94 11.33 15.69
N PRO A 272 9.87 12.03 16.84
CA PRO A 272 9.28 13.36 16.91
C PRO A 272 9.99 14.40 16.03
N ASP A 273 11.31 14.29 15.89
CA ASP A 273 12.12 15.20 15.07
C ASP A 273 11.90 14.92 13.58
N VAL A 274 11.83 13.64 13.19
CA VAL A 274 11.43 13.25 11.82
C VAL A 274 10.02 13.77 11.51
N LEU A 275 9.07 13.59 12.43
CA LEU A 275 7.70 14.07 12.27
C LEU A 275 7.63 15.60 12.15
N ALA A 276 8.44 16.32 12.92
CA ALA A 276 8.57 17.78 12.81
C ALA A 276 9.18 18.18 11.46
N ALA A 277 10.18 17.43 10.98
CA ALA A 277 10.81 17.66 9.69
C ALA A 277 9.85 17.48 8.51
N VAL A 278 8.78 16.68 8.64
CA VAL A 278 7.75 16.50 7.61
C VAL A 278 6.44 17.25 7.88
N ALA A 279 6.39 18.11 8.90
CA ALA A 279 5.22 18.93 9.20
C ALA A 279 4.91 19.95 8.06
N PRO A 280 3.64 20.39 7.90
CA PRO A 280 2.45 20.02 8.70
C PRO A 280 1.71 18.77 8.19
N SER A 281 2.09 18.23 7.03
CA SER A 281 1.30 17.26 6.25
C SER A 281 1.93 15.87 6.13
N GLY A 282 3.01 15.60 6.87
CA GLY A 282 3.66 14.30 6.88
C GLY A 282 2.96 13.28 7.78
N ARG A 283 2.83 12.07 7.25
CA ARG A 283 2.45 10.86 8.01
C ARG A 283 3.60 9.87 7.96
N LEU A 284 3.98 9.32 9.10
CA LEU A 284 4.99 8.25 9.18
C LEU A 284 4.45 7.04 9.94
N TYR A 285 5.02 5.88 9.65
CA TYR A 285 4.81 4.62 10.35
C TYR A 285 6.14 4.04 10.80
N ALA A 286 6.23 3.57 12.04
CA ALA A 286 7.38 2.83 12.54
C ALA A 286 6.94 1.63 13.37
N THR A 287 7.71 0.54 13.36
CA THR A 287 7.43 -0.62 14.20
C THR A 287 7.99 -0.42 15.60
N LEU A 288 7.11 -0.45 16.62
CA LEU A 288 7.52 -0.45 18.03
C LEU A 288 7.87 -1.85 18.50
N CYS A 289 7.03 -2.85 18.21
CA CYS A 289 7.21 -4.21 18.72
C CYS A 289 6.66 -5.22 17.73
N GLU A 290 7.39 -6.31 17.51
CA GLU A 290 6.85 -7.53 16.90
C GLU A 290 6.66 -8.57 17.99
N PHE A 291 5.62 -9.41 17.88
CA PHE A 291 5.32 -10.41 18.90
C PHE A 291 4.59 -11.63 18.35
N GLN A 292 4.64 -12.72 19.11
CA GLN A 292 3.79 -13.90 18.93
C GLN A 292 2.68 -13.87 19.99
N SER A 293 1.44 -14.14 19.60
CA SER A 293 0.30 -14.12 20.53
C SER A 293 0.44 -15.12 21.66
N LEU A 294 1.09 -16.27 21.44
CA LEU A 294 1.25 -17.33 22.45
C LEU A 294 2.05 -16.89 23.67
N THR A 295 2.90 -15.86 23.55
CA THR A 295 3.58 -15.25 24.71
C THR A 295 2.59 -14.62 25.69
N LEU A 296 1.46 -14.13 25.18
CA LEU A 296 0.43 -13.43 25.95
C LEU A 296 -0.83 -14.29 26.18
N LEU A 297 -1.09 -15.22 25.26
CA LEU A 297 -2.26 -16.09 25.20
C LEU A 297 -1.82 -17.55 24.98
N PRO A 298 -1.30 -18.24 26.02
CA PRO A 298 -0.70 -19.57 25.85
C PRO A 298 -1.66 -20.67 25.36
N ASN A 299 -2.97 -20.46 25.51
CA ASN A 299 -4.00 -21.44 25.16
C ASN A 299 -4.78 -21.05 23.88
N ALA A 300 -4.37 -20.00 23.19
CA ALA A 300 -5.04 -19.47 22.00
C ALA A 300 -4.40 -19.99 20.71
N GLU A 301 -4.97 -19.61 19.55
CA GLU A 301 -4.28 -19.82 18.28
C GLU A 301 -3.06 -18.89 18.17
N GLU A 302 -1.99 -19.40 17.57
CA GLU A 302 -0.80 -18.60 17.32
C GLU A 302 -1.06 -17.58 16.20
N ALA A 303 -0.84 -16.32 16.53
CA ALA A 303 -0.80 -15.21 15.61
C ALA A 303 0.53 -14.47 15.77
N TRP A 304 1.02 -13.92 14.67
CA TRP A 304 2.13 -12.99 14.64
C TRP A 304 1.57 -11.58 14.55
N GLY A 305 2.10 -10.70 15.39
CA GLY A 305 1.59 -9.35 15.57
C GLY A 305 2.68 -8.30 15.47
N ILE A 306 2.28 -7.11 15.03
CA ILE A 306 3.08 -5.90 15.02
C ILE A 306 2.32 -4.83 15.78
N VAL A 307 2.99 -4.16 16.72
CA VAL A 307 2.56 -2.88 17.30
C VAL A 307 3.35 -1.78 16.59
N GLY A 308 2.65 -0.95 15.84
CA GLY A 308 3.18 0.18 15.08
C GLY A 308 2.84 1.53 15.70
N ILE A 309 3.67 2.53 15.41
CA ILE A 309 3.49 3.92 15.75
C ILE A 309 3.19 4.67 14.46
N VAL A 310 2.05 5.35 14.41
CA VAL A 310 1.66 6.24 13.32
C VAL A 310 1.82 7.67 13.80
N GLY A 311 2.76 8.43 13.23
CA GLY A 311 2.98 9.84 13.53
C GLY A 311 2.28 10.75 12.52
N GLU A 312 1.50 11.72 12.99
CA GLU A 312 0.84 12.73 12.14
C GLU A 312 0.47 13.97 12.98
N GLN A 313 0.68 15.18 12.45
CA GLN A 313 0.31 16.44 13.11
C GLN A 313 0.87 16.58 14.53
N GLY A 314 2.12 16.14 14.75
CA GLY A 314 2.80 16.22 16.06
C GLY A 314 2.24 15.31 17.15
N ARG A 315 1.38 14.34 16.79
CA ARG A 315 0.79 13.36 17.71
C ARG A 315 0.93 11.96 17.12
N PHE A 316 0.71 10.95 17.96
CA PHE A 316 0.93 9.55 17.60
C PHE A 316 -0.32 8.71 17.79
N GLN A 317 -0.62 7.82 16.86
CA GLN A 317 -1.63 6.78 17.01
C GLN A 317 -0.92 5.43 17.07
N ILE A 318 -1.48 4.47 17.81
CA ILE A 318 -0.95 3.12 17.88
C ILE A 318 -1.75 2.24 16.94
N GLU A 319 -1.05 1.44 16.14
CA GLU A 319 -1.65 0.47 15.24
C GLU A 319 -1.24 -0.93 15.66
N VAL A 320 -2.17 -1.88 15.66
CA VAL A 320 -1.85 -3.30 15.83
C VAL A 320 -2.26 -4.04 14.58
N ARG A 321 -1.32 -4.80 14.03
CA ARG A 321 -1.53 -5.66 12.87
C ARG A 321 -1.31 -7.12 13.28
N LEU A 322 -2.27 -7.99 12.99
CA LEU A 322 -2.19 -9.42 13.26
C LEU A 322 -2.31 -10.21 11.96
N ASN A 323 -1.42 -11.19 11.74
CA ASN A 323 -1.48 -12.04 10.54
C ASN A 323 -2.69 -12.99 10.53
N ARG A 324 -3.35 -13.19 11.69
CA ARG A 324 -4.63 -13.88 11.89
C ARG A 324 -5.19 -13.53 13.27
N ALA A 325 -6.45 -13.86 13.53
CA ALA A 325 -7.05 -13.72 14.84
C ALA A 325 -6.62 -14.84 15.83
N PRO A 326 -5.97 -14.51 16.96
CA PRO A 326 -5.70 -15.50 18.01
C PRO A 326 -6.94 -15.81 18.88
N LEU A 327 -7.95 -14.94 18.88
CA LEU A 327 -9.16 -15.02 19.70
C LEU A 327 -10.41 -14.81 18.84
N PRO A 328 -11.61 -15.18 19.34
CA PRO A 328 -12.89 -14.77 18.75
C PRO A 328 -12.99 -13.25 18.52
N GLU A 329 -13.71 -12.86 17.47
CA GLU A 329 -13.72 -11.47 16.98
C GLU A 329 -14.30 -10.45 17.97
N ASP A 330 -15.25 -10.89 18.78
CA ASP A 330 -15.85 -10.12 19.87
C ASP A 330 -14.92 -9.92 21.06
N GLU A 331 -13.93 -10.80 21.25
CA GLU A 331 -12.94 -10.72 22.33
C GLU A 331 -11.67 -9.92 21.93
N LEU A 332 -11.38 -9.84 20.63
CA LEU A 332 -10.16 -9.18 20.12
C LEU A 332 -10.01 -7.72 20.57
N PRO A 333 -11.05 -6.85 20.50
CA PRO A 333 -10.91 -5.47 20.95
C PRO A 333 -10.50 -5.40 22.42
N GLU A 334 -11.18 -6.12 23.32
CA GLU A 334 -10.90 -6.07 24.77
C GLU A 334 -9.48 -6.56 25.09
N TRP A 335 -9.04 -7.64 24.44
CA TRP A 335 -7.68 -8.13 24.59
C TRP A 335 -6.64 -7.10 24.12
N LEU A 336 -6.84 -6.48 22.96
CA LEU A 336 -5.95 -5.45 22.42
C LEU A 336 -5.94 -4.19 23.29
N GLU A 337 -7.09 -3.78 23.83
CA GLU A 337 -7.17 -2.67 24.78
C GLU A 337 -6.39 -2.98 26.06
N THR A 338 -6.48 -4.21 26.56
CA THR A 338 -5.70 -4.67 27.72
C THR A 338 -4.21 -4.67 27.42
N LEU A 339 -3.80 -5.15 26.24
CA LEU A 339 -2.41 -5.17 25.80
C LEU A 339 -1.83 -3.75 25.73
N LEU A 340 -2.53 -2.84 25.04
CA LEU A 340 -2.05 -1.48 24.78
C LEU A 340 -2.31 -0.50 25.93
N GLY A 341 -3.26 -0.79 26.82
CA GLY A 341 -3.72 0.14 27.85
C GLY A 341 -4.49 1.36 27.31
N VAL A 342 -4.95 1.30 26.06
CA VAL A 342 -5.74 2.36 25.40
C VAL A 342 -6.87 1.74 24.56
N PRO A 343 -8.02 2.43 24.41
CA PRO A 343 -9.11 1.94 23.57
C PRO A 343 -8.71 1.79 22.10
N VAL A 344 -9.16 0.72 21.46
CA VAL A 344 -8.92 0.47 20.03
C VAL A 344 -10.21 0.37 19.22
N VAL A 345 -10.07 0.46 17.90
CA VAL A 345 -11.15 0.21 16.96
C VAL A 345 -10.60 -0.59 15.78
N TYR A 346 -11.41 -1.53 15.27
CA TYR A 346 -11.06 -2.24 14.04
C TYR A 346 -11.04 -1.24 12.87
N ALA A 347 -9.93 -1.22 12.14
CA ALA A 347 -9.68 -0.25 11.10
C ALA A 347 -9.00 -0.97 9.92
N PRO A 348 -9.71 -1.71 9.07
CA PRO A 348 -9.11 -2.37 7.91
C PRO A 348 -8.45 -1.34 6.98
N LEU A 349 -7.45 -1.75 6.20
CA LEU A 349 -6.78 -0.86 5.25
C LEU A 349 -7.80 -0.32 4.23
N SER A 350 -7.74 0.99 3.94
CA SER A 350 -8.58 1.61 2.92
C SER A 350 -8.39 0.93 1.56
N PRO A 351 -9.47 0.71 0.79
CA PRO A 351 -9.37 0.20 -0.57
C PRO A 351 -8.70 1.19 -1.53
N PHE A 352 -8.80 2.50 -1.30
CA PHE A 352 -8.25 3.51 -2.19
C PHE A 352 -7.33 4.47 -1.41
N PRO A 353 -6.08 4.71 -1.87
CA PRO A 353 -5.13 5.58 -1.19
C PRO A 353 -5.33 7.07 -1.50
#